data_AF-A0A1Q7RGT3-F1
#
_entry.id   AF-A0A1Q7RGT3-F1
#
_cell.length_a   1.000
_cell.length_b   1.000
_cell.length_c   1.000
_cell.angle_alpha   90.00
_cell.angle_beta   90.00
_cell.angle_gamma   90.00
#
_symmetry.space_group_name_H-M   'P 1'
#
loop_
_entity.id
_entity.type
_entity.pdbx_description
1 polymer ?
#
loop_
_entity_poly.entity_id
_entity_poly.type
_entity_poly.pdbx_seq_one_letter_code
_entity_poly.pdbx_strand_id
1 'polypeptide(L)'
;IDCRIFMIHGAAEYMREHEGHFVFTGEVLGQRPMSQHMQALRLIEKECGIEGYLLRPLSAKHLPPTIPERLGWVNRDGLLGISGRSRKEQMTRSDTWGIRDYPQPAGGCCYLADENFARRFHDKRLHTDPERIRREEMILLKVGRHFRLAPGVKIIVARDESENQFLQRFDLPGWRFEALRCGSPITVVEGEPDDNLKMLIASITARYSDRRGEPLVEVAARRDGREEVLLVPPVADQVLEAYRI
;
A
#
# COMPACT_ATOMS: atom_id res chain seq x y z
N ILE A 1 1.21 8.67 -13.23
CA ILE A 1 0.70 10.05 -13.35
C ILE A 1 -0.78 10.08 -12.95
N ASP A 2 -1.53 9.03 -13.29
CA ASP A 2 -2.96 8.85 -13.04
C ASP A 2 -3.40 9.06 -11.59
N CYS A 3 -2.64 8.56 -10.61
CA CYS A 3 -2.96 8.81 -9.19
C CYS A 3 -2.91 10.30 -8.83
N ARG A 4 -2.05 11.08 -9.50
CA ARG A 4 -1.99 12.54 -9.32
C ARG A 4 -3.14 13.24 -9.99
N ILE A 5 -3.51 12.81 -11.20
CA ILE A 5 -4.71 13.29 -11.90
C ILE A 5 -5.93 13.04 -11.01
N PHE A 6 -6.12 11.82 -10.50
CA PHE A 6 -7.22 11.48 -9.60
C PHE A 6 -7.29 12.39 -8.36
N MET A 7 -6.17 12.58 -7.66
CA MET A 7 -6.12 13.45 -6.48
C MET A 7 -6.41 14.92 -6.80
N ILE A 8 -5.88 15.43 -7.91
CA ILE A 8 -6.04 16.84 -8.29
C ILE A 8 -7.43 17.10 -8.88
N HIS A 9 -8.02 16.11 -9.56
CA HIS A 9 -9.40 16.16 -10.00
C HIS A 9 -10.35 16.32 -8.82
N GLY A 10 -10.19 15.51 -7.77
CA GLY A 10 -10.98 15.65 -6.53
C GLY A 10 -10.75 17.00 -5.83
N ALA A 11 -9.51 17.51 -5.83
CA ALA A 11 -9.23 18.86 -5.32
C ALA A 11 -9.90 19.97 -6.16
N ALA A 12 -9.97 19.79 -7.48
CA ALA A 12 -10.65 20.72 -8.39
C ALA A 12 -12.17 20.70 -8.19
N GLU A 13 -12.77 19.53 -7.99
CA GLU A 13 -14.18 19.39 -7.62
C GLU A 13 -14.46 20.09 -6.30
N TYR A 14 -13.68 19.80 -5.26
CA TYR A 14 -13.80 20.42 -3.95
C TYR A 14 -13.67 21.95 -4.02
N MET A 15 -12.71 22.46 -4.80
CA MET A 15 -12.54 23.89 -5.05
C MET A 15 -13.81 24.51 -5.66
N ARG A 16 -14.41 23.87 -6.67
CA ARG A 16 -15.64 24.38 -7.32
C ARG A 16 -16.83 24.38 -6.37
N GLU A 17 -16.98 23.33 -5.57
CA GLU A 17 -18.07 23.20 -4.58
C GLU A 17 -18.00 24.25 -3.47
N HIS A 18 -16.79 24.68 -3.10
CA HIS A 18 -16.56 25.61 -1.98
C HIS A 18 -16.20 27.03 -2.43
N GLU A 19 -16.45 27.37 -3.70
CA GLU A 19 -16.13 28.68 -4.28
C GLU A 19 -14.65 29.08 -4.07
N GLY A 20 -13.76 28.10 -4.08
CA GLY A 20 -12.33 28.29 -3.96
C GLY A 20 -11.74 28.92 -5.22
N HIS A 21 -10.73 29.77 -5.04
CA HIS A 21 -10.12 30.53 -6.14
C HIS A 21 -9.13 29.72 -6.98
N PHE A 22 -8.36 28.81 -6.37
CA PHE A 22 -7.32 28.03 -7.02
C PHE A 22 -6.91 26.82 -6.15
N VAL A 23 -6.20 25.85 -6.74
CA VAL A 23 -5.62 24.69 -6.04
C VAL A 23 -4.11 24.87 -5.90
N PHE A 24 -3.50 24.41 -4.82
CA PHE A 24 -2.03 24.38 -4.70
C PHE A 24 -1.50 23.01 -4.31
N THR A 25 -0.29 22.68 -4.78
CA THR A 25 0.41 21.44 -4.43
C THR A 25 1.88 21.68 -4.09
N GLY A 26 2.44 20.81 -3.25
CA GLY A 26 3.87 20.80 -2.91
C GLY A 26 4.74 20.08 -3.95
N GLU A 27 4.33 20.01 -5.21
CA GLU A 27 5.11 19.35 -6.26
C GLU A 27 6.33 20.19 -6.66
N VAL A 28 7.46 19.52 -6.92
CA VAL A 28 8.72 20.15 -7.31
C VAL A 28 9.11 19.66 -8.70
N LEU A 29 9.34 20.60 -9.62
CA LEU A 29 9.75 20.31 -10.99
C LEU A 29 11.04 19.45 -11.01
N GLY A 30 10.96 18.28 -11.65
CA GLY A 30 12.07 17.35 -11.83
C GLY A 30 12.41 16.49 -10.61
N GLN A 31 11.65 16.59 -9.51
CA GLN A 31 11.97 15.85 -8.29
C GLN A 31 11.59 14.37 -8.34
N ARG A 32 10.54 14.02 -9.09
CA ARG A 32 10.16 12.65 -9.46
C ARG A 32 10.21 12.49 -10.98
N PRO A 33 11.22 11.81 -11.54
CA PRO A 33 11.42 11.71 -12.99
C PRO A 33 10.19 11.22 -13.76
N MET A 34 9.44 10.27 -13.21
CA MET A 34 8.28 9.65 -13.87
C MET A 34 6.97 10.44 -13.79
N SER A 35 6.91 11.53 -13.01
CA SER A 35 5.63 12.21 -12.74
C SER A 35 5.70 13.73 -12.60
N GLN A 36 6.90 14.29 -12.40
CA GLN A 36 7.08 15.72 -12.13
C GLN A 36 7.97 16.39 -13.19
N HIS A 37 8.00 15.87 -14.41
CA HIS A 37 8.56 16.58 -15.56
C HIS A 37 7.53 17.54 -16.16
N MET A 38 7.99 18.54 -16.92
CA MET A 38 7.15 19.64 -17.43
C MET A 38 5.89 19.15 -18.18
N GLN A 39 6.04 18.14 -19.05
CA GLN A 39 4.91 17.59 -19.80
C GLN A 39 3.88 16.92 -18.89
N ALA A 40 4.30 16.16 -17.88
CA ALA A 40 3.38 15.56 -16.91
C ALA A 40 2.63 16.62 -16.10
N LEU A 41 3.31 17.67 -15.64
CA LEU A 41 2.66 18.74 -14.87
C LEU A 41 1.57 19.45 -15.68
N ARG A 42 1.84 19.73 -16.96
CA ARG A 42 0.85 20.32 -17.89
C ARG A 42 -0.29 19.37 -18.20
N LEU A 43 0.00 18.09 -18.44
CA LEU A 43 -1.02 17.08 -18.68
C LEU A 43 -1.97 16.97 -17.49
N ILE A 44 -1.44 16.92 -16.27
CA ILE A 44 -2.24 16.84 -15.04
C ILE A 44 -3.22 18.02 -14.93
N GLU A 45 -2.75 19.25 -15.20
CA GLU A 45 -3.62 20.45 -15.17
C GLU A 45 -4.75 20.39 -16.20
N LYS A 46 -4.40 19.96 -17.42
CA LYS A 46 -5.34 19.83 -18.54
C LYS A 46 -6.42 18.79 -18.25
N GLU A 47 -6.01 17.59 -17.83
CA GLU A 47 -6.93 16.48 -17.52
C GLU A 47 -7.88 16.83 -16.35
N CYS A 48 -7.44 17.68 -15.42
CA CYS A 48 -8.27 18.14 -14.30
C CYS A 48 -9.13 19.38 -14.63
N GLY A 49 -8.95 19.98 -15.81
CA GLY A 49 -9.66 21.19 -16.23
C GLY A 49 -9.38 22.40 -15.34
N ILE A 50 -8.15 22.54 -14.84
CA ILE A 50 -7.70 23.65 -13.97
C ILE A 50 -6.40 24.29 -14.46
N GLU A 51 -6.23 24.34 -15.79
CA GLU A 51 -5.06 24.96 -16.43
C GLU A 51 -4.81 26.38 -15.91
N GLY A 52 -3.62 26.61 -15.36
CA GLY A 52 -3.25 27.91 -14.78
C GLY A 52 -3.85 28.21 -13.42
N TYR A 53 -4.76 27.38 -12.88
CA TYR A 53 -5.30 27.49 -11.52
C TYR A 53 -4.63 26.52 -10.52
N LEU A 54 -3.63 25.76 -10.95
CA LEU A 54 -2.85 24.88 -10.09
C LEU A 54 -1.49 25.50 -9.73
N LEU A 55 -1.40 26.11 -8.55
CA LEU A 55 -0.18 26.72 -8.04
C LEU A 55 0.77 25.65 -7.47
N ARG A 56 2.07 25.76 -7.79
CA ARG A 56 3.12 24.90 -7.21
C ARG A 56 4.16 25.76 -6.50
N PRO A 57 3.93 26.14 -5.23
CA PRO A 57 4.73 27.14 -4.51
C PRO A 57 6.23 26.80 -4.44
N LEU A 58 6.58 25.51 -4.43
CA LEU A 58 7.96 25.07 -4.25
C LEU A 58 8.80 25.23 -5.53
N SER A 59 8.20 25.17 -6.71
CA SER A 59 8.91 25.30 -8.00
C SER A 59 8.36 26.42 -8.88
N ALA A 60 7.60 27.36 -8.30
CA ALA A 60 6.89 28.40 -9.03
C ALA A 60 7.82 29.25 -9.91
N LYS A 61 9.05 29.55 -9.44
CA LYS A 61 10.03 30.35 -10.19
C LYS A 61 10.51 29.67 -11.49
N HIS A 62 10.32 28.36 -11.64
CA HIS A 62 10.66 27.58 -12.84
C HIS A 62 9.46 27.30 -13.75
N LEU A 63 8.27 27.76 -13.37
CA LEU A 63 7.02 27.54 -14.09
C LEU A 63 6.44 28.87 -14.61
N PRO A 64 5.65 28.84 -15.70
CA PRO A 64 4.90 30.02 -16.12
C PRO A 64 4.01 30.55 -14.98
N PRO A 65 3.82 31.88 -14.86
CA PRO A 65 2.92 32.44 -13.84
C PRO A 65 1.51 31.93 -13.99
N THR A 66 0.97 31.41 -12.89
CA THR A 66 -0.41 30.97 -12.75
C THR A 66 -1.38 32.15 -12.64
N ILE A 67 -2.67 31.91 -12.82
CA ILE A 67 -3.74 32.91 -12.68
C ILE A 67 -3.73 33.57 -11.28
N PRO A 68 -3.64 32.85 -10.14
CA PRO A 68 -3.55 33.49 -8.83
C PRO A 68 -2.33 34.42 -8.67
N GLU A 69 -1.22 34.14 -9.34
CA GLU A 69 -0.06 35.04 -9.35
C GLU A 69 -0.32 36.29 -10.21
N ARG A 70 -0.96 36.14 -11.38
CA ARG A 70 -1.27 37.26 -12.28
C ARG A 70 -2.32 38.21 -11.73
N LEU A 71 -3.31 37.67 -11.00
CA LEU A 71 -4.37 38.46 -10.36
C LEU A 71 -3.91 39.08 -9.02
N GLY A 72 -2.69 38.79 -8.56
CA GLY A 72 -2.15 39.33 -7.32
C GLY A 72 -2.68 38.66 -6.05
N TRP A 73 -3.42 37.56 -6.15
CA TRP A 73 -3.87 36.78 -5.00
C TRP A 73 -2.70 36.12 -4.27
N VAL A 74 -1.62 35.82 -5.01
CA VAL A 74 -0.39 35.26 -4.47
C VAL A 74 0.81 36.08 -4.93
N ASN A 75 1.63 36.52 -3.98
CA ASN A 75 2.88 37.20 -4.28
C ASN A 75 3.94 36.18 -4.76
N ARG A 76 4.29 36.22 -6.04
CA ARG A 76 5.30 35.35 -6.66
C ARG A 76 6.68 35.45 -6.03
N ASP A 77 7.07 36.61 -5.50
CA ASP A 77 8.40 36.80 -4.91
C ASP A 77 8.61 35.98 -3.65
N GLY A 78 7.53 35.73 -2.90
CA GLY A 78 7.51 34.87 -1.72
C GLY A 78 7.55 33.37 -2.03
N LEU A 79 7.41 32.97 -3.31
CA LEU A 79 7.45 31.58 -3.73
C LEU A 79 8.89 31.09 -3.96
N LEU A 80 9.04 29.77 -4.07
CA LEU A 80 10.36 29.13 -4.20
C LEU A 80 10.67 28.74 -5.64
N GLY A 81 11.95 28.43 -5.85
CA GLY A 81 12.52 27.97 -7.11
C GLY A 81 13.27 26.66 -6.93
N ILE A 82 12.70 25.71 -6.22
CA ILE A 82 13.29 24.38 -6.06
C ILE A 82 13.08 23.62 -7.37
N SER A 83 14.12 22.96 -7.86
CA SER A 83 14.04 22.05 -9.00
C SER A 83 15.06 20.91 -8.88
N GLY A 84 14.84 19.86 -9.67
CA GLY A 84 15.70 18.67 -9.70
C GLY A 84 15.38 17.66 -8.60
N ARG A 85 16.24 16.64 -8.46
CA ARG A 85 15.98 15.45 -7.62
C ARG A 85 16.28 15.65 -6.13
N SER A 86 17.07 16.65 -5.79
CA SER A 86 17.50 16.89 -4.41
C SER A 86 16.33 17.36 -3.55
N ARG A 87 16.29 16.90 -2.29
CA ARG A 87 15.34 17.34 -1.26
C ARG A 87 16.01 18.16 -0.16
N LYS A 88 17.32 18.43 -0.29
CA LYS A 88 18.12 19.12 0.73
C LYS A 88 17.51 20.47 1.10
N GLU A 89 17.11 21.27 0.12
CA GLU A 89 16.49 22.57 0.38
C GLU A 89 15.15 22.45 1.11
N GLN A 90 14.32 21.47 0.76
CA GLN A 90 13.04 21.23 1.47
C GLN A 90 13.29 20.83 2.92
N MET A 91 14.25 19.93 3.17
CA MET A 91 14.60 19.50 4.53
C MET A 91 15.14 20.66 5.36
N THR A 92 16.10 21.43 4.82
CA THR A 92 16.64 22.62 5.50
C THR A 92 15.55 23.63 5.83
N ARG A 93 14.58 23.85 4.93
CA ARG A 93 13.44 24.74 5.21
C ARG A 93 12.49 24.17 6.23
N SER A 94 12.22 22.85 6.20
CA SER A 94 11.42 22.18 7.22
C SER A 94 12.02 22.37 8.61
N ASP A 95 13.34 22.26 8.75
CA ASP A 95 14.03 22.53 10.02
C ASP A 95 13.84 24.00 10.45
N THR A 96 14.07 24.96 9.54
CA THR A 96 13.90 26.40 9.82
C THR A 96 12.46 26.77 10.17
N TRP A 97 11.47 26.12 9.57
CA TRP A 97 10.04 26.35 9.83
C TRP A 97 9.50 25.55 11.02
N GLY A 98 10.34 24.73 11.67
CA GLY A 98 9.93 23.89 12.80
C GLY A 98 8.97 22.76 12.41
N ILE A 99 8.97 22.33 11.14
CA ILE A 99 8.17 21.21 10.63
C ILE A 99 8.83 19.90 11.06
N ARG A 100 8.32 19.30 12.14
CA ARG A 100 8.87 18.06 12.71
C ARG A 100 8.44 16.80 11.95
N ASP A 101 7.25 16.82 11.36
CA ASP A 101 6.68 15.71 10.59
C ASP A 101 6.96 15.84 9.09
N TYR A 102 8.23 15.99 8.70
CA TYR A 102 8.59 15.89 7.28
C TYR A 102 8.57 14.41 6.88
N PRO A 103 7.62 13.96 6.04
CA PRO A 103 7.52 12.55 5.70
C PRO A 103 8.76 12.10 4.93
N GLN A 104 9.37 11.00 5.35
CA GLN A 104 10.46 10.41 4.59
C GLN A 104 9.95 10.06 3.18
N PRO A 105 10.67 10.44 2.12
CA PRO A 105 10.28 10.13 0.76
C PRO A 105 10.56 8.65 0.48
N ALA A 106 9.74 7.76 1.01
CA ALA A 106 9.77 6.35 0.69
C ALA A 106 9.28 6.16 -0.75
N GLY A 107 10.23 6.05 -1.69
CA GLY A 107 10.00 5.43 -2.99
C GLY A 107 9.67 3.96 -2.76
N GLY A 108 8.38 3.64 -2.70
CA GLY A 108 7.91 2.28 -2.43
C GLY A 108 6.49 2.20 -1.85
N CYS A 109 5.94 3.30 -1.32
CA CYS A 109 4.64 3.26 -0.64
C CYS A 109 3.41 3.18 -1.57
N CYS A 110 3.61 3.25 -2.90
CA CYS A 110 2.53 3.24 -3.88
C CYS A 110 2.32 1.82 -4.44
N TYR A 111 1.50 1.03 -3.74
CA TYR A 111 1.10 -0.33 -4.15
C TYR A 111 0.39 -0.39 -5.51
N LEU A 112 -0.08 0.74 -6.04
CA LEU A 112 -0.74 0.80 -7.35
C LEU A 112 0.17 0.43 -8.52
N ALA A 113 1.49 0.52 -8.34
CA ALA A 113 2.47 0.11 -9.35
C ALA A 113 3.19 -1.20 -8.98
N ASP A 114 2.77 -1.86 -7.90
CA ASP A 114 3.35 -3.13 -7.46
C ASP A 114 2.65 -4.29 -8.18
N GLU A 115 3.38 -5.02 -9.03
CA GLU A 115 2.85 -6.17 -9.78
C GLU A 115 2.31 -7.27 -8.87
N ASN A 116 2.93 -7.51 -7.71
CA ASN A 116 2.45 -8.52 -6.77
C ASN A 116 1.14 -8.07 -6.12
N PHE A 117 1.04 -6.79 -5.78
CA PHE A 117 -0.23 -6.22 -5.29
C PHE A 117 -1.31 -6.33 -6.37
N ALA A 118 -1.00 -6.03 -7.63
CA ALA A 118 -1.93 -6.17 -8.75
C ALA A 118 -2.42 -7.62 -8.90
N ARG A 119 -1.53 -8.62 -8.89
CA ARG A 119 -1.91 -10.04 -8.93
C ARG A 119 -2.85 -10.42 -7.78
N ARG A 120 -2.51 -10.02 -6.55
CA ARG A 120 -3.34 -10.28 -5.35
C ARG A 120 -4.71 -9.60 -5.43
N PHE A 121 -4.76 -8.39 -5.98
CA PHE A 121 -6.00 -7.65 -6.20
C PHE A 121 -6.88 -8.35 -7.24
N HIS A 122 -6.31 -8.77 -8.37
CA HIS A 122 -7.02 -9.52 -9.40
C HIS A 122 -7.55 -10.85 -8.86
N ASP A 123 -6.74 -11.60 -8.12
CA ASP A 123 -7.17 -12.82 -7.42
C ASP A 123 -8.36 -12.55 -6.48
N LYS A 124 -8.32 -11.46 -5.68
CA LYS A 124 -9.43 -11.08 -4.80
C LYS A 124 -10.70 -10.77 -5.59
N ARG A 125 -10.59 -9.99 -6.66
CA ARG A 125 -11.70 -9.63 -7.57
C ARG A 125 -12.33 -10.83 -8.28
N LEU A 126 -11.53 -11.85 -8.61
CA LEU A 126 -12.01 -13.06 -9.27
C LEU A 126 -12.84 -13.95 -8.33
N HIS A 127 -12.53 -13.93 -7.04
CA HIS A 127 -13.15 -14.81 -6.03
C HIS A 127 -14.08 -14.08 -5.06
N THR A 128 -14.24 -12.76 -5.19
CA THR A 128 -15.08 -11.95 -4.32
C THR A 128 -15.74 -10.85 -5.12
N ASP A 129 -17.06 -10.75 -5.00
CA ASP A 129 -17.85 -9.66 -5.57
C ASP A 129 -17.26 -8.30 -5.13
N PRO A 130 -16.95 -7.37 -6.05
CA PRO A 130 -16.42 -6.04 -5.72
C PRO A 130 -17.18 -5.30 -4.63
N GLU A 131 -18.51 -5.43 -4.58
CA GLU A 131 -19.35 -4.75 -3.58
C GLU A 131 -19.20 -5.34 -2.18
N ARG A 132 -18.72 -6.58 -2.07
CA ARG A 132 -18.51 -7.29 -0.81
C ARG A 132 -17.11 -7.13 -0.25
N ILE A 133 -16.17 -6.59 -1.04
CA ILE A 133 -14.79 -6.46 -0.59
C ILE A 133 -14.67 -5.29 0.39
N ARG A 134 -14.23 -5.60 1.61
CA ARG A 134 -14.03 -4.61 2.66
C ARG A 134 -12.69 -3.89 2.51
N ARG A 135 -12.61 -2.68 3.07
CA ARG A 135 -11.39 -1.87 3.03
C ARG A 135 -10.23 -2.56 3.75
N GLU A 136 -10.52 -3.25 4.84
CA GLU A 136 -9.56 -4.00 5.64
C GLU A 136 -8.91 -5.10 4.80
N GLU A 137 -9.70 -5.83 4.01
CA GLU A 137 -9.21 -6.89 3.13
C GLU A 137 -8.25 -6.35 2.06
N MET A 138 -8.54 -5.15 1.52
CA MET A 138 -7.63 -4.45 0.58
C MET A 138 -6.31 -4.06 1.24
N ILE A 139 -6.34 -3.70 2.53
CA ILE A 139 -5.16 -3.37 3.30
C ILE A 139 -4.30 -4.63 3.54
N LEU A 140 -4.91 -5.79 3.76
CA LEU A 140 -4.18 -7.06 3.95
C LEU A 140 -3.37 -7.50 2.72
N LEU A 141 -3.83 -7.15 1.51
CA LEU A 141 -3.12 -7.50 0.26
C LEU A 141 -1.68 -6.92 0.19
N LYS A 142 -1.37 -5.93 1.04
CA LYS A 142 -0.07 -5.25 1.12
C LYS A 142 1.01 -6.06 1.84
N VAL A 143 0.63 -7.06 2.63
CA VAL A 143 1.52 -7.79 3.52
C VAL A 143 1.48 -9.28 3.20
N GLY A 144 2.47 -10.03 3.70
CA GLY A 144 2.46 -11.48 3.67
C GLY A 144 2.66 -12.10 2.29
N ARG A 145 2.70 -13.43 2.32
CA ARG A 145 2.68 -14.33 1.17
C ARG A 145 1.27 -14.85 1.01
N HIS A 146 0.68 -14.71 -0.18
CA HIS A 146 -0.69 -15.13 -0.43
C HIS A 146 -0.69 -16.46 -1.18
N PHE A 147 -1.54 -17.38 -0.72
CA PHE A 147 -1.79 -18.66 -1.38
C PHE A 147 -3.28 -18.91 -1.51
N ARG A 148 -3.73 -19.34 -2.68
CA ARG A 148 -5.12 -19.75 -2.95
C ARG A 148 -5.17 -21.26 -2.95
N LEU A 149 -5.62 -21.87 -1.85
CA LEU A 149 -5.64 -23.33 -1.71
C LEU A 149 -6.87 -23.98 -2.35
N ALA A 150 -7.98 -23.24 -2.38
CA ALA A 150 -9.23 -23.61 -3.05
C ALA A 150 -9.98 -22.33 -3.47
N PRO A 151 -11.00 -22.41 -4.35
CA PRO A 151 -11.77 -21.24 -4.78
C PRO A 151 -12.31 -20.40 -3.61
N GLY A 152 -12.72 -21.06 -2.52
CA GLY A 152 -13.24 -20.40 -1.31
C GLY A 152 -12.24 -20.25 -0.16
N VAL A 153 -10.98 -20.68 -0.31
CA VAL A 153 -9.99 -20.69 0.78
C VAL A 153 -8.67 -20.07 0.34
N LYS A 154 -8.30 -18.97 0.98
CA LYS A 154 -7.03 -18.28 0.79
C LYS A 154 -6.34 -18.05 2.11
N ILE A 155 -5.02 -18.07 2.09
CA ILE A 155 -4.21 -17.79 3.26
C ILE A 155 -3.23 -16.65 3.00
N ILE A 156 -2.88 -15.95 4.07
CA ILE A 156 -1.83 -14.92 4.10
C ILE A 156 -0.85 -15.31 5.19
N VAL A 157 0.39 -15.58 4.81
CA VAL A 157 1.49 -15.98 5.72
C VAL A 157 2.42 -14.78 5.91
N ALA A 158 2.59 -14.31 7.13
CA ALA A 158 3.50 -13.20 7.45
C ALA A 158 4.95 -13.50 7.01
N ARG A 159 5.68 -12.45 6.63
CA ARG A 159 7.09 -12.54 6.20
C ARG A 159 8.10 -12.24 7.30
N ASP A 160 7.71 -11.37 8.21
CA ASP A 160 8.55 -10.89 9.30
C ASP A 160 7.69 -10.48 10.50
N GLU A 161 8.35 -10.08 11.58
CA GLU A 161 7.70 -9.70 12.84
C GLU A 161 6.82 -8.45 12.71
N SER A 162 7.16 -7.53 11.80
CA SER A 162 6.34 -6.33 11.58
C SER A 162 5.00 -6.70 10.92
N GLU A 163 5.02 -7.66 9.99
CA GLU A 163 3.81 -8.20 9.39
C GLU A 163 3.00 -9.07 10.35
N ASN A 164 3.64 -9.84 11.23
CA ASN A 164 2.95 -10.55 12.32
C ASN A 164 2.13 -9.57 13.16
N GLN A 165 2.78 -8.53 13.68
CA GLN A 165 2.13 -7.50 14.49
C GLN A 165 1.03 -6.78 13.71
N PHE A 166 1.24 -6.55 12.42
CA PHE A 166 0.22 -5.95 11.56
C PHE A 166 -1.01 -6.85 11.42
N LEU A 167 -0.84 -8.13 11.09
CA LEU A 167 -1.93 -9.09 10.93
C LEU A 167 -2.69 -9.32 12.25
N GLN A 168 -2.01 -9.32 13.40
CA GLN A 168 -2.65 -9.46 14.72
C GLN A 168 -3.62 -8.31 15.04
N ARG A 169 -3.36 -7.10 14.53
CA ARG A 169 -4.21 -5.92 14.77
C ARG A 169 -5.54 -5.99 14.01
N PHE A 170 -5.63 -6.81 12.98
CA PHE A 170 -6.89 -7.02 12.28
C PHE A 170 -7.68 -8.10 13.01
N ASP A 171 -8.90 -7.75 13.41
CA ASP A 171 -9.87 -8.72 13.89
C ASP A 171 -10.51 -9.43 12.68
N LEU A 172 -9.69 -10.27 12.03
CA LEU A 172 -10.15 -11.07 10.90
C LEU A 172 -10.94 -12.27 11.42
N PRO A 173 -12.20 -12.44 10.98
CA PRO A 173 -12.95 -13.64 11.28
C PRO A 173 -12.29 -14.82 10.57
N GLY A 174 -12.16 -15.95 11.26
CA GLY A 174 -11.64 -17.18 10.67
C GLY A 174 -10.47 -17.79 11.45
N TRP A 175 -9.80 -18.71 10.79
CA TRP A 175 -8.73 -19.49 11.40
C TRP A 175 -7.38 -18.77 11.33
N ARG A 176 -6.58 -18.96 12.39
CA ARG A 176 -5.19 -18.51 12.49
C ARG A 176 -4.28 -19.68 12.81
N PHE A 177 -3.11 -19.74 12.18
CA PHE A 177 -2.15 -20.81 12.39
C PHE A 177 -0.79 -20.25 12.80
N GLU A 178 -0.20 -20.88 13.81
CA GLU A 178 1.13 -20.57 14.33
C GLU A 178 1.83 -21.86 14.78
N ALA A 179 3.09 -22.05 14.37
CA ALA A 179 3.92 -23.13 14.87
C ALA A 179 4.25 -22.92 16.36
N LEU A 180 4.10 -23.98 17.15
CA LEU A 180 4.30 -23.93 18.59
C LEU A 180 5.79 -24.03 18.94
N ARG A 181 6.15 -23.32 20.03
CA ARG A 181 7.47 -23.37 20.68
C ARG A 181 8.64 -22.91 19.79
N CYS A 182 8.40 -22.01 18.85
CA CYS A 182 9.45 -21.39 18.03
C CYS A 182 9.02 -20.02 17.48
N GLY A 183 9.94 -19.30 16.81
CA GLY A 183 9.55 -18.20 15.94
C GLY A 183 8.70 -18.74 14.79
N SER A 184 7.49 -18.20 14.66
CA SER A 184 6.52 -18.60 13.64
C SER A 184 5.95 -17.37 12.96
N PRO A 185 5.71 -17.41 11.65
CA PRO A 185 4.80 -16.47 11.03
C PRO A 185 3.38 -16.77 11.52
N ILE A 186 2.55 -15.73 11.51
CA ILE A 186 1.11 -15.85 11.63
C ILE A 186 0.55 -16.10 10.24
N THR A 187 -0.23 -17.17 10.12
CA THR A 187 -1.01 -17.45 8.92
C THR A 187 -2.47 -17.18 9.21
N VAL A 188 -3.08 -16.25 8.48
CA VAL A 188 -4.52 -15.95 8.55
C VAL A 188 -5.25 -16.58 7.36
N VAL A 189 -6.47 -17.08 7.60
CA VAL A 189 -7.29 -17.74 6.59
C VAL A 189 -8.51 -16.90 6.24
N GLU A 190 -8.68 -16.63 4.95
CA GLU A 190 -9.92 -16.14 4.35
C GLU A 190 -10.75 -17.35 3.88
N GLY A 191 -11.93 -17.56 4.48
CA GLY A 191 -12.84 -18.66 4.16
C GLY A 191 -12.88 -19.77 5.21
N GLU A 192 -13.56 -20.88 4.88
CA GLU A 192 -13.68 -22.05 5.75
C GLU A 192 -12.89 -23.23 5.18
N PRO A 193 -11.73 -23.60 5.76
CA PRO A 193 -11.00 -24.80 5.36
C PRO A 193 -11.65 -26.06 5.93
N ASP A 194 -11.75 -27.10 5.10
CA ASP A 194 -11.98 -28.47 5.59
C ASP A 194 -10.73 -29.03 6.30
N ASP A 195 -10.84 -30.23 6.88
CA ASP A 195 -9.73 -30.83 7.65
C ASP A 195 -8.47 -31.07 6.80
N ASN A 196 -8.62 -31.41 5.51
CA ASN A 196 -7.49 -31.59 4.60
C ASN A 196 -6.77 -30.27 4.34
N LEU A 197 -7.53 -29.19 4.12
CA LEU A 197 -6.99 -27.85 3.95
C LEU A 197 -6.37 -27.34 5.24
N LYS A 198 -6.96 -27.60 6.42
CA LYS A 198 -6.35 -27.26 7.72
C LYS A 198 -4.96 -27.90 7.85
N MET A 199 -4.83 -29.19 7.51
CA MET A 199 -3.55 -29.88 7.51
C MET A 199 -2.55 -29.25 6.54
N LEU A 200 -2.98 -28.89 5.32
CA LEU A 200 -2.13 -28.20 4.36
C LEU A 200 -1.68 -26.81 4.85
N ILE A 201 -2.59 -26.02 5.42
CA ILE A 201 -2.30 -24.69 5.98
C ILE A 201 -1.30 -24.78 7.13
N ALA A 202 -1.46 -25.79 7.99
CA ALA A 202 -0.50 -26.09 9.03
C ALA A 202 0.88 -26.43 8.45
N SER A 203 0.96 -27.29 7.44
CA SER A 203 2.23 -27.65 6.76
C SER A 203 2.92 -26.45 6.11
N ILE A 204 2.14 -25.53 5.53
CA ILE A 204 2.64 -24.26 4.97
C ILE A 204 3.19 -23.36 6.09
N THR A 205 2.48 -23.25 7.20
CA THR A 205 2.91 -22.46 8.37
C THR A 205 4.21 -23.02 8.95
N ALA A 206 4.30 -24.34 9.12
CA ALA A 206 5.50 -25.03 9.59
C ALA A 206 6.71 -24.77 8.69
N ARG A 207 6.52 -24.77 7.36
CA ARG A 207 7.59 -24.53 6.37
C ARG A 207 8.22 -23.13 6.45
N TYR A 208 7.45 -22.14 6.89
CA TYR A 208 7.93 -20.78 7.08
C TYR A 208 8.33 -20.46 8.53
N SER A 209 8.18 -21.41 9.46
CA SER A 209 8.66 -21.30 10.84
C SER A 209 10.15 -21.60 10.98
N ASP A 210 10.70 -21.32 12.17
CA ASP A 210 12.07 -21.68 12.51
C ASP A 210 12.30 -23.21 12.59
N ARG A 211 11.23 -23.99 12.79
CA ARG A 211 11.27 -25.47 12.89
C ARG A 211 11.11 -26.18 11.54
N ARG A 212 11.28 -25.47 10.41
CA ARG A 212 11.15 -26.03 9.05
C ARG A 212 12.04 -27.24 8.72
N GLY A 213 13.09 -27.48 9.50
CA GLY A 213 14.01 -28.61 9.31
C GLY A 213 13.60 -29.88 10.05
N GLU A 214 12.56 -29.82 10.89
CA GLU A 214 12.07 -30.98 11.64
C GLU A 214 11.12 -31.83 10.80
N PRO A 215 11.07 -33.16 11.02
CA PRO A 215 10.19 -34.04 10.26
C PRO A 215 8.71 -33.78 10.54
N LEU A 216 8.37 -33.34 11.75
CA LEU A 216 7.02 -32.99 12.17
C LEU A 216 7.07 -31.76 13.08
N VAL A 217 6.15 -30.83 12.86
CA VAL A 217 6.01 -29.59 13.62
C VAL A 217 4.59 -29.52 14.18
N GLU A 218 4.46 -29.14 15.44
CA GLU A 218 3.17 -28.85 16.09
C GLU A 218 2.72 -27.44 15.69
N VAL A 219 1.55 -27.32 15.08
CA VAL A 219 0.96 -26.05 14.66
C VAL A 219 -0.41 -25.91 15.32
N ALA A 220 -0.61 -24.79 16.02
CA ALA A 220 -1.91 -24.47 16.60
C ALA A 220 -2.78 -23.76 15.56
N ALA A 221 -3.98 -24.29 15.33
CA ALA A 221 -5.07 -23.67 14.59
C ALA A 221 -6.06 -23.07 15.57
N ARG A 222 -6.26 -21.75 15.54
CA ARG A 222 -7.09 -21.02 16.49
C ARG A 222 -8.23 -20.29 15.79
N ARG A 223 -9.42 -20.33 16.39
CA ARG A 223 -10.59 -19.54 15.97
C ARG A 223 -11.58 -19.39 17.11
N ASP A 224 -12.05 -18.17 17.38
CA ASP A 224 -13.16 -17.90 18.30
C ASP A 224 -13.03 -18.62 19.67
N GLY A 225 -11.82 -18.67 20.22
CA GLY A 225 -11.50 -19.35 21.49
C GLY A 225 -11.33 -20.87 21.40
N ARG A 226 -11.53 -21.48 20.23
CA ARG A 226 -11.17 -22.87 19.93
C ARG A 226 -9.71 -22.94 19.51
N GLU A 227 -9.01 -23.96 20.00
CA GLU A 227 -7.64 -24.29 19.61
C GLU A 227 -7.56 -25.78 19.26
N GLU A 228 -7.01 -26.07 18.08
CA GLU A 228 -6.69 -27.41 17.60
C GLU A 228 -5.18 -27.48 17.37
N VAL A 229 -4.52 -28.54 17.82
CA VAL A 229 -3.09 -28.75 17.57
C VAL A 229 -2.92 -29.81 16.50
N LEU A 230 -2.26 -29.44 15.41
CA LEU A 230 -2.00 -30.30 14.26
C LEU A 230 -0.52 -30.64 14.20
N LEU A 231 -0.20 -31.92 14.04
CA LEU A 231 1.16 -32.40 13.87
C LEU A 231 1.41 -32.70 12.39
N VAL A 232 2.26 -31.91 11.75
CA VAL A 232 2.40 -31.91 10.29
C VAL A 232 3.86 -31.84 9.83
N PRO A 233 4.21 -32.46 8.68
CA PRO A 233 5.49 -32.21 8.05
C PRO A 233 5.51 -30.85 7.34
N PRO A 234 6.63 -30.09 7.38
CA PRO A 234 6.79 -28.91 6.55
C PRO A 234 6.56 -29.23 5.05
N VAL A 235 5.76 -28.41 4.38
CA VAL A 235 5.44 -28.62 2.96
C VAL A 235 6.66 -28.41 2.04
N ALA A 236 6.75 -29.18 0.96
CA ALA A 236 7.80 -29.02 -0.05
C ALA A 236 7.55 -27.80 -0.98
N ASP A 237 8.62 -27.21 -1.50
CA ASP A 237 8.55 -25.98 -2.31
C ASP A 237 7.74 -26.17 -3.60
N GLN A 238 7.80 -27.35 -4.22
CA GLN A 238 7.01 -27.68 -5.42
C GLN A 238 5.50 -27.57 -5.20
N VAL A 239 5.04 -27.92 -4.01
CA VAL A 239 3.62 -27.84 -3.64
C VAL A 239 3.23 -26.38 -3.36
N LEU A 240 4.12 -25.58 -2.77
CA LEU A 240 3.88 -24.15 -2.51
C LEU A 240 3.67 -23.35 -3.80
N GLU A 241 4.50 -23.56 -4.82
CA GLU A 241 4.43 -22.80 -6.06
C GLU A 241 3.14 -23.06 -6.84
N ALA A 242 2.49 -24.22 -6.65
CA ALA A 242 1.20 -24.53 -7.28
C ALA A 242 0.04 -23.65 -6.76
N TYR A 243 0.16 -23.10 -5.55
CA TYR A 243 -0.91 -22.31 -4.91
C TYR A 243 -0.60 -20.82 -4.79
N ARG A 244 0.60 -20.40 -5.19
CA ARG A 244 1.08 -19.03 -4.99
C ARG A 244 0.39 -18.04 -5.92
N ILE A 245 0.07 -16.86 -5.38
CA ILE A 245 -0.47 -15.70 -6.13
C ILE A 245 0.65 -14.70 -6.44
#